data_AF-A0A9X0U869-F1
#
_entry.id   AF-A0A9X0U869-F1
#
_cell.length_a   1.000
_cell.length_b   1.000
_cell.length_c   1.000
_cell.angle_alpha   90.00
_cell.angle_beta   90.00
_cell.angle_gamma   90.00
#
_symmetry.space_group_name_H-M   'P 1'
#
loop_
_entity.id
_entity.type
_entity.pdbx_description
1 polymer ?
#
loop_
_entity_poly.entity_id
_entity_poly.type
_entity_poly.pdbx_seq_one_letter_code
_entity_poly.pdbx_strand_id
1 'polypeptide(L)'
;MKIGFISMPLTGHLNPMIALSRKLQSRGHEIVFIGVPDVGPYACAAGLDFVSYCEEEFPAGSCASALAPVAKLHGTEATRWTIQGAGRAFFQIASQHLPGTLAETGG
;
A
#
# COMPACT_ATOMS: atom_id res chain seq x y z
N MET A 1 0.25 20.99 -7.65
CA MET A 1 1.43 20.20 -7.23
C MET A 1 1.10 18.74 -7.36
N LYS A 2 2.08 17.92 -7.77
CA LYS A 2 1.97 16.45 -7.83
C LYS A 2 2.38 15.85 -6.48
N ILE A 3 1.56 14.96 -5.93
CA ILE A 3 1.76 14.37 -4.59
C ILE A 3 1.53 12.85 -4.68
N GLY A 4 2.56 12.08 -4.31
CA GLY A 4 2.48 10.63 -4.21
C GLY A 4 2.01 10.16 -2.83
N PHE A 5 1.08 9.22 -2.81
CA PHE A 5 0.63 8.50 -1.62
C PHE A 5 1.07 7.05 -1.71
N ILE A 6 1.76 6.54 -0.69
CA ILE A 6 2.20 5.14 -0.65
C ILE A 6 1.54 4.47 0.56
N SER A 7 0.91 3.32 0.36
CA SER A 7 0.22 2.61 1.44
C SER A 7 0.19 1.09 1.25
N MET A 8 -0.19 0.39 2.33
CA MET A 8 -0.35 -1.06 2.36
C MET A 8 -1.84 -1.44 2.27
N PRO A 9 -2.19 -2.65 1.78
CA PRO A 9 -3.57 -3.12 1.66
C PRO A 9 -4.18 -3.54 3.02
N LEU A 10 -4.06 -2.66 4.01
CA LEU A 10 -4.63 -2.80 5.36
C LEU A 10 -5.65 -1.68 5.54
N THR A 11 -6.86 -2.01 6.00
CA THR A 11 -7.94 -1.02 6.16
C THR A 11 -7.55 0.16 7.05
N GLY A 12 -6.79 -0.10 8.11
CA GLY A 12 -6.24 0.95 9.01
C GLY A 12 -5.24 1.89 8.34
N HIS A 13 -4.62 1.48 7.22
CA HIS A 13 -3.74 2.31 6.40
C HIS A 13 -4.50 2.97 5.25
N LEU A 14 -5.30 2.21 4.50
CA LEU A 14 -5.99 2.68 3.30
C LEU A 14 -7.03 3.75 3.60
N ASN A 15 -7.88 3.55 4.61
CA ASN A 15 -8.96 4.48 4.92
C ASN A 15 -8.46 5.92 5.17
N PRO A 16 -7.50 6.17 6.08
CA PRO A 16 -7.00 7.51 6.30
C PRO A 16 -6.21 8.05 5.10
N MET A 17 -5.41 7.21 4.42
CA MET A 17 -4.60 7.66 3.29
C MET A 17 -5.45 8.06 2.08
N ILE A 18 -6.50 7.30 1.76
CA ILE A 18 -7.46 7.62 0.70
C ILE A 18 -8.27 8.87 1.05
N ALA A 19 -8.72 9.00 2.32
CA ALA A 19 -9.45 10.18 2.75
C ALA A 19 -8.60 11.46 2.60
N LEU A 20 -7.33 11.40 3.03
CA LEU A 20 -6.40 12.51 2.91
C LEU A 20 -6.07 12.83 1.44
N SER A 21 -5.78 11.80 0.63
CA SER A 21 -5.41 11.98 -0.76
C SER A 21 -6.56 12.61 -1.57
N ARG A 22 -7.80 12.15 -1.40
CA ARG A 22 -8.99 12.77 -1.99
C ARG A 22 -9.19 14.20 -1.55
N LYS A 23 -8.93 14.51 -0.27
CA LYS A 23 -9.05 15.89 0.21
C LYS A 23 -8.04 16.82 -0.47
N LEU A 24 -6.82 16.36 -0.72
CA LEU A 24 -5.82 17.12 -1.48
C LEU A 24 -6.20 17.20 -2.97
N GLN A 25 -6.68 16.11 -3.57
CA GLN A 25 -7.20 16.12 -4.93
C GLN A 25 -8.28 17.20 -5.12
N SER A 26 -9.24 17.30 -4.18
CA SER A 26 -10.30 18.32 -4.21
C SER A 26 -9.81 19.77 -4.11
N ARG A 27 -8.54 19.97 -3.71
CA ARG A 27 -7.89 21.29 -3.66
C ARG A 27 -7.07 21.58 -4.92
N GLY A 28 -7.16 20.75 -5.95
CA GLY A 28 -6.45 20.93 -7.21
C GLY A 28 -5.02 20.36 -7.22
N HIS A 29 -4.68 19.48 -6.29
CA HIS A 29 -3.43 18.71 -6.36
C HIS A 29 -3.59 17.50 -7.28
N GLU A 30 -2.55 17.20 -8.05
CA GLU A 30 -2.45 15.95 -8.82
C GLU A 30 -2.00 14.86 -7.85
N ILE A 31 -2.79 13.80 -7.73
CA ILE A 31 -2.59 12.74 -6.75
C ILE A 31 -2.34 11.44 -7.49
N VAL A 32 -1.24 10.77 -7.13
CA VAL A 32 -0.97 9.40 -7.53
C VAL A 32 -0.89 8.52 -6.29
N PHE A 33 -1.66 7.43 -6.28
CA PHE A 33 -1.60 6.43 -5.24
C PHE A 33 -0.73 5.27 -5.71
N ILE A 34 0.24 4.87 -4.90
CA ILE A 34 1.25 3.88 -5.22
C ILE A 34 1.15 2.75 -4.21
N GLY A 35 1.09 1.51 -4.68
CA GLY A 35 0.85 0.36 -3.81
C GLY A 35 1.11 -0.95 -4.52
N VAL A 36 1.16 -2.03 -3.75
CA VAL A 36 1.10 -3.40 -4.30
C VAL A 36 -0.28 -3.64 -4.95
N PRO A 37 -0.45 -4.66 -5.81
CA PRO A 37 -1.70 -4.88 -6.54
C PRO A 37 -2.98 -4.85 -5.70
N ASP A 38 -2.93 -5.37 -4.46
CA ASP A 38 -4.07 -5.40 -3.53
C ASP A 38 -4.56 -4.02 -3.08
N VAL A 39 -3.77 -2.96 -3.29
CA VAL A 39 -4.17 -1.57 -3.03
C VAL A 39 -5.04 -1.02 -4.17
N GLY A 40 -4.81 -1.47 -5.40
CA GLY A 40 -5.39 -0.92 -6.61
C GLY A 40 -6.92 -0.81 -6.59
N PRO A 41 -7.67 -1.87 -6.26
CA PRO A 41 -9.13 -1.81 -6.20
C PRO A 41 -9.67 -0.68 -5.31
N TYR A 42 -9.00 -0.40 -4.19
CA TYR A 42 -9.43 0.64 -3.25
C TYR A 42 -9.08 2.05 -3.75
N ALA A 43 -7.88 2.23 -4.31
CA ALA A 43 -7.46 3.51 -4.89
C ALA A 43 -8.33 3.88 -6.11
N CYS A 44 -8.54 2.94 -7.02
CA CYS A 44 -9.36 3.14 -8.22
C CYS A 44 -10.82 3.41 -7.87
N ALA A 45 -11.41 2.65 -6.93
CA ALA A 45 -12.79 2.90 -6.46
C ALA A 45 -12.97 4.27 -5.79
N ALA A 46 -11.89 4.85 -5.28
CA ALA A 46 -11.85 6.17 -4.69
C ALA A 46 -11.67 7.32 -5.71
N GLY A 47 -11.53 6.99 -7.01
CA GLY A 47 -11.29 7.97 -8.08
C GLY A 47 -9.87 8.54 -8.08
N LEU A 48 -8.89 7.76 -7.61
CA LEU A 48 -7.49 8.13 -7.58
C LEU A 48 -6.74 7.39 -8.70
N ASP A 49 -5.77 8.07 -9.31
CA ASP A 49 -4.82 7.42 -10.19
C ASP A 49 -3.96 6.44 -9.39
N PHE A 50 -3.71 5.27 -9.95
CA PHE A 50 -3.01 4.19 -9.26
C PHE A 50 -1.81 3.68 -10.08
N VAL A 51 -0.67 3.57 -9.41
CA VAL A 51 0.54 2.93 -9.93
C VAL A 51 0.87 1.74 -9.04
N SER A 52 0.96 0.57 -9.65
CA SER A 52 1.29 -0.67 -8.97
C SER A 52 2.82 -0.87 -8.90
N TYR A 53 3.27 -1.65 -7.92
CA TYR A 53 4.64 -2.18 -7.88
C TYR A 53 4.65 -3.58 -7.24
N CYS A 54 5.69 -4.36 -7.52
CA CYS A 54 5.84 -5.74 -7.03
C CYS A 54 4.71 -6.68 -7.45
N GLU A 55 4.28 -6.62 -8.71
CA GLU A 55 3.24 -7.48 -9.27
C GLU A 55 3.63 -8.96 -9.25
N GLU A 56 4.91 -9.25 -9.45
CA GLU A 56 5.45 -10.62 -9.46
C GLU A 56 5.58 -11.18 -8.04
N GLU A 57 6.06 -10.38 -7.08
CA GLU A 57 6.27 -10.80 -5.70
C GLU A 57 4.99 -10.79 -4.88
N PHE A 58 4.05 -9.89 -5.19
CA PHE A 58 2.75 -9.77 -4.53
C PHE A 58 1.59 -9.81 -5.54
N PRO A 59 1.32 -10.96 -6.18
CA PRO A 59 0.16 -11.10 -7.06
C PRO A 59 -1.14 -10.73 -6.34
N ALA A 60 -2.17 -10.31 -7.09
CA ALA A 60 -3.45 -9.94 -6.50
C ALA A 60 -4.03 -11.06 -5.60
N GLY A 61 -4.47 -10.70 -4.38
CA GLY A 61 -4.95 -11.57 -3.32
C GLY A 61 -3.86 -12.15 -2.39
N SER A 62 -2.59 -12.00 -2.74
CA SER A 62 -1.48 -12.57 -1.97
C SER A 62 -1.28 -11.88 -0.62
N CYS A 63 -1.52 -10.57 -0.50
CA CYS A 63 -1.31 -9.86 0.75
C CYS A 63 -2.35 -10.27 1.78
N ALA A 64 -3.62 -10.39 1.37
CA ALA A 64 -4.69 -10.89 2.23
C ALA A 64 -4.36 -12.29 2.76
N SER A 65 -3.87 -13.18 1.90
CA SER A 65 -3.47 -14.54 2.27
C SER A 65 -2.27 -14.54 3.23
N ALA A 66 -1.26 -13.73 2.96
CA ALA A 66 -0.07 -13.61 3.80
C ALA A 66 -0.41 -13.05 5.19
N LEU A 67 -1.38 -12.13 5.29
CA LEU A 67 -1.78 -11.47 6.53
C LEU A 67 -2.82 -12.26 7.35
N ALA A 68 -3.54 -13.21 6.75
CA ALA A 68 -4.59 -14.00 7.40
C ALA A 68 -4.18 -14.66 8.74
N PRO A 69 -2.94 -15.17 8.94
CA PRO A 69 -2.55 -15.77 10.21
C PRO A 69 -2.65 -14.84 11.41
N VAL A 70 -2.51 -13.51 11.23
CA VAL A 70 -2.54 -12.53 12.33
C VAL A 70 -3.85 -12.56 13.11
N ALA A 71 -4.97 -12.93 12.45
CA ALA A 71 -6.29 -12.97 13.07
C ALA A 71 -6.41 -14.02 14.18
N LYS A 72 -5.49 -14.98 14.24
CA LYS A 72 -5.44 -16.03 15.28
C LYS A 72 -4.47 -15.71 16.41
N LEU A 73 -3.73 -14.61 16.31
CA LEU A 73 -2.72 -14.19 17.28
C LEU A 73 -3.31 -13.13 18.21
N HIS A 74 -2.77 -13.02 19.42
CA HIS A 74 -3.25 -12.06 20.40
C HIS A 74 -2.10 -11.27 21.06
N GLY A 75 -2.42 -10.07 21.53
CA GLY A 75 -1.48 -9.22 22.27
C GLY A 75 -0.17 -9.00 21.52
N THR A 76 0.95 -9.17 22.24
CA THR A 76 2.29 -8.90 21.71
C THR A 76 2.74 -9.91 20.64
N GLU A 77 2.11 -11.09 20.57
CA GLU A 77 2.40 -12.08 19.54
C GLU A 77 1.97 -11.57 18.16
N ALA A 78 0.76 -11.01 18.07
CA ALA A 78 0.24 -10.41 16.84
C ALA A 78 1.15 -9.25 16.37
N THR A 79 1.58 -8.39 17.31
CA THR A 79 2.51 -7.29 17.02
C THR A 79 3.86 -7.81 16.52
N ARG A 80 4.44 -8.80 17.20
CA ARG A 80 5.73 -9.38 16.81
C ARG A 80 5.65 -10.01 15.42
N TRP A 81 4.64 -10.83 15.16
CA TRP A 81 4.45 -11.49 13.87
C TRP A 81 4.25 -10.47 12.74
N THR A 82 3.47 -9.42 12.99
CA THR A 82 3.22 -8.35 12.00
C THR A 82 4.50 -7.59 11.68
N ILE A 83 5.29 -7.19 12.68
CA ILE A 83 6.48 -6.36 12.47
C ILE A 83 7.66 -7.19 11.97
N GLN A 84 7.97 -8.31 12.65
CA GLN A 84 9.18 -9.10 12.39
C GLN A 84 8.98 -10.17 11.32
N GLY A 85 7.74 -10.58 11.06
CA GLY A 85 7.36 -11.51 10.01
C GLY A 85 6.90 -10.79 8.75
N ALA A 86 5.59 -10.68 8.57
CA ALA A 86 4.98 -10.19 7.33
C ALA A 86 5.49 -8.79 6.94
N GLY A 87 5.45 -7.83 7.86
CA GLY A 87 5.87 -6.45 7.61
C GLY A 87 7.35 -6.33 7.22
N ARG A 88 8.23 -7.12 7.82
CA ARG A 88 9.65 -7.17 7.44
C ARG A 88 9.84 -7.69 6.01
N ALA A 89 9.15 -8.77 5.66
CA ALA A 89 9.23 -9.33 4.31
C ALA A 89 8.70 -8.36 3.25
N PHE A 90 7.54 -7.73 3.52
CA PHE A 90 6.99 -6.67 2.67
C PHE A 90 7.98 -5.52 2.48
N PHE A 91 8.54 -5.00 3.58
CA PHE A 91 9.48 -3.88 3.51
C PHE A 91 10.74 -4.23 2.72
N GLN A 92 11.29 -5.44 2.90
CA GLN A 92 12.48 -5.88 2.18
C GLN A 92 12.25 -5.93 0.68
N ILE A 93 11.15 -6.54 0.23
CA ILE A 93 10.81 -6.61 -1.19
C ILE A 93 10.51 -5.19 -1.71
N ALA A 94 9.64 -4.43 -1.05
CA ALA A 94 9.29 -3.08 -1.47
C ALA A 94 10.53 -2.17 -1.61
N SER A 95 11.52 -2.29 -0.73
CA SER A 95 12.77 -1.50 -0.81
C SER A 95 13.59 -1.73 -2.09
N GLN A 96 13.39 -2.87 -2.77
CA GLN A 96 14.10 -3.21 -4.00
C GLN A 96 13.43 -2.59 -5.24
N HIS A 97 12.09 -2.49 -5.25
CA HIS A 97 11.33 -2.06 -6.44
C HIS A 97 10.79 -0.62 -6.33
N LEU A 98 10.37 -0.20 -5.13
CA LEU A 98 9.71 1.09 -4.91
C LEU A 98 10.56 2.30 -5.38
N PRO A 99 11.89 2.35 -5.19
CA PRO A 99 12.69 3.46 -5.72
C PRO A 99 12.57 3.64 -7.24
N GLY A 100 12.52 2.53 -8.00
CA GLY A 100 12.33 2.56 -9.44
C GLY A 100 10.96 3.10 -9.83
N THR A 101 9.90 2.57 -9.20
CA THR A 101 8.53 3.06 -9.40
C THR A 101 8.39 4.55 -9.10
N LEU A 102 9.04 5.05 -8.04
CA LEU A 102 9.02 6.48 -7.70
C LEU A 102 9.74 7.35 -8.73
N ALA A 103 10.86 6.87 -9.29
CA ALA A 103 11.59 7.59 -10.33
C ALA A 103 10.78 7.73 -11.61
N GLU A 104 10.03 6.69 -11.99
CA GLU A 104 9.15 6.70 -13.17
C GLU A 104 7.89 7.55 -12.97
N THR A 105 7.37 7.58 -11.74
CA THR A 105 6.14 8.29 -11.41
C THR A 105 6.36 9.79 -11.13
N GLY A 106 7.53 10.16 -10.60
CA GLY A 106 7.86 11.50 -10.12
C GLY A 106 8.26 12.52 -11.19
N GLY A 107 8.31 12.11 -12.47
CA GLY A 107 8.56 13.00 -13.61
C GLY A 107 7.47 14.03 -13.86
#